data_AF-A0A401UCJ9-F1
#
_entry.id   AF-A0A401UCJ9-F1
#
_cell.length_a   1.000
_cell.length_b   1.000
_cell.length_c   1.000
_cell.angle_alpha   90.00
_cell.angle_beta   90.00
_cell.angle_gamma   90.00
#
_symmetry.space_group_name_H-M   'P 1'
#
loop_
_entity.id
_entity.type
_entity.pdbx_description
1 polymer ?
#
loop_
_entity_poly.entity_id
_entity_poly.type
_entity_poly.pdbx_seq_one_letter_code
_entity_poly.pdbx_strand_id
1 'polypeptide(L)'
;MLLSSFAFAQRKKKGSRAPSQVTSVGPFYPDANKYIPKAKRGKSKSKDGISRQAQQNAVARRELTAKQKRKAERTLAGTNYGSINYFGHKRPPKKRKPEDMKLCEVCGIKH
;
A
#
# COMPACT_ATOMS: atom_id res chain seq x y z
N MET A 1 65.39 1.69 -26.29
CA MET A 1 65.07 2.08 -24.90
C MET A 1 64.01 3.18 -24.97
N LEU A 2 62.73 2.95 -24.61
CA LEU A 2 62.19 3.04 -23.24
C LEU A 2 62.53 4.42 -22.63
N LEU A 3 61.61 5.38 -22.51
CA LEU A 3 60.63 5.45 -21.42
C LEU A 3 59.45 6.40 -21.74
N SER A 4 58.24 5.88 -21.55
CA SER A 4 56.96 6.60 -21.44
C SER A 4 56.85 7.36 -20.12
N SER A 5 56.40 8.61 -20.14
CA SER A 5 56.01 9.35 -18.92
C SER A 5 54.50 9.60 -18.91
N PHE A 6 53.73 8.61 -18.46
CA PHE A 6 52.33 8.81 -18.06
C PHE A 6 52.30 9.23 -16.59
N ALA A 7 52.00 10.51 -16.33
CA ALA A 7 51.79 11.01 -14.98
C ALA A 7 50.47 10.46 -14.41
N PHE A 8 50.57 9.55 -13.44
CA PHE A 8 49.44 8.92 -12.76
C PHE A 8 48.96 9.83 -11.62
N ALA A 9 47.87 10.57 -11.85
CA ALA A 9 47.24 11.37 -10.80
C ALA A 9 46.61 10.46 -9.73
N GLN A 10 47.24 10.36 -8.56
CA GLN A 10 46.68 9.61 -7.44
C GLN A 10 45.50 10.35 -6.81
N ARG A 11 44.28 9.87 -7.08
CA ARG A 11 43.05 10.29 -6.40
C ARG A 11 43.16 9.97 -4.89
N LYS A 12 43.12 11.02 -4.06
CA LYS A 12 43.05 10.93 -2.59
C LYS A 12 41.81 10.12 -2.18
N LYS A 13 41.99 8.90 -1.67
CA LYS A 13 40.92 8.13 -1.02
C LYS A 13 40.53 8.84 0.29
N LYS A 14 39.28 9.30 0.37
CA LYS A 14 38.68 9.80 1.60
C LYS A 14 38.64 8.64 2.61
N GLY A 15 39.24 8.83 3.79
CA GLY A 15 39.38 7.81 4.82
C GLY A 15 38.04 7.19 5.24
N SER A 16 38.02 5.86 5.31
CA SER A 16 36.92 5.10 5.89
C SER A 16 36.90 5.32 7.40
N ARG A 17 35.85 5.99 7.90
CA ARG A 17 35.55 6.02 9.34
C ARG A 17 35.31 4.59 9.85
N ALA A 18 35.87 4.27 11.02
CA ALA A 18 35.68 3.00 11.70
C ALA A 18 34.19 2.72 11.94
N PRO A 19 33.74 1.44 11.94
CA PRO A 19 32.34 1.10 12.15
C PRO A 19 31.90 1.51 13.56
N SER A 20 30.85 2.34 13.65
CA SER A 20 30.23 2.69 14.92
C SER A 20 29.61 1.44 15.55
N GLN A 21 30.07 1.09 16.76
CA GLN A 21 29.47 0.00 17.52
C GLN A 21 28.05 0.37 17.95
N VAL A 22 27.15 -0.61 17.88
CA VAL A 22 25.72 -0.44 18.20
C VAL A 22 25.56 -0.33 19.71
N THR A 23 25.27 0.87 20.21
CA THR A 23 24.85 1.08 21.60
C THR A 23 23.34 0.81 21.72
N SER A 24 22.91 0.20 22.83
CA SER A 24 21.54 -0.27 23.12
C SER A 24 20.45 0.81 23.15
N VAL A 25 20.78 2.08 22.91
CA VAL A 25 19.89 3.24 23.12
C VAL A 25 19.32 3.80 21.82
N GLY A 26 19.81 3.38 20.64
CA GLY A 26 19.37 3.93 19.35
C GLY A 26 18.91 2.88 18.34
N PRO A 27 17.85 3.15 17.54
CA PRO A 27 17.49 2.27 16.43
C PRO A 27 18.64 2.21 15.41
N PHE A 28 19.01 0.99 15.01
CA PHE A 28 20.07 0.74 14.03
C PHE A 28 19.58 1.08 12.62
N TYR A 29 20.14 2.13 12.01
CA TYR A 29 19.93 2.46 10.61
C TYR A 29 21.11 1.95 9.78
N PRO A 30 20.91 1.04 8.81
CA PRO A 30 21.99 0.62 7.92
C PRO A 30 22.46 1.79 7.05
N ASP A 31 23.77 1.88 6.82
CA ASP A 31 24.36 2.86 5.90
C ASP A 31 23.62 2.84 4.56
N ALA A 32 23.11 4.00 4.13
CA ALA A 32 22.35 4.17 2.90
C ALA A 32 23.07 3.61 1.65
N ASN A 33 24.40 3.56 1.65
CA ASN A 33 25.20 3.06 0.54
C ASN A 33 25.40 1.53 0.52
N LYS A 34 25.14 0.82 1.64
CA LYS A 34 25.30 -0.64 1.74
C LYS A 34 24.02 -1.41 1.46
N TYR A 35 22.86 -0.78 1.69
CA TYR A 35 21.55 -1.44 1.52
C TYR A 35 20.88 -1.17 0.16
N ILE A 36 21.47 -0.35 -0.72
CA ILE A 36 20.90 -0.19 -2.06
C ILE A 36 21.10 -1.49 -2.84
N PRO A 37 20.05 -2.26 -3.16
CA PRO A 37 20.21 -3.44 -4.00
C PRO A 37 20.75 -2.97 -5.35
N LYS A 38 21.87 -3.55 -5.80
CA LYS A 38 22.42 -3.26 -7.12
C LYS A 38 21.37 -3.61 -8.16
N ALA A 39 20.76 -2.59 -8.78
CA ALA A 39 19.80 -2.78 -9.84
C ALA A 39 20.47 -3.55 -10.99
N LYS A 40 20.15 -4.83 -11.14
CA LYS A 40 20.48 -5.57 -12.36
C LYS A 40 19.72 -4.86 -13.48
N ARG A 41 20.45 -4.19 -14.38
CA ARG A 41 19.88 -3.57 -15.58
C ARG A 41 19.20 -4.68 -16.37
N GLY A 42 17.87 -4.78 -16.27
CA GLY A 42 17.10 -5.70 -17.09
C GLY A 42 17.37 -5.38 -18.55
N LYS A 43 17.60 -6.40 -19.38
CA LYS A 43 17.72 -6.22 -20.83
C LYS A 43 16.50 -5.44 -21.30
N SER A 44 16.72 -4.24 -21.84
CA SER A 44 15.67 -3.46 -22.51
C SER A 44 15.14 -4.33 -23.64
N LYS A 45 13.91 -4.83 -23.52
CA LYS A 45 13.28 -5.52 -24.64
C LYS A 45 13.24 -4.54 -25.82
N SER A 46 13.63 -5.03 -26.99
CA SER A 46 13.78 -4.25 -28.21
C SER A 46 12.51 -3.45 -28.50
N LYS A 47 12.67 -2.36 -29.26
CA LYS A 47 11.62 -1.43 -29.70
C LYS A 47 10.60 -2.06 -30.66
N ASP A 48 10.60 -3.38 -30.79
CA ASP A 48 9.66 -4.10 -31.64
C ASP A 48 8.32 -4.12 -30.91
N GLY A 49 7.27 -3.70 -31.63
CA GLY A 49 5.94 -3.46 -31.08
C GLY A 49 5.47 -4.54 -30.12
N ILE A 50 4.79 -4.10 -29.06
CA ILE A 50 4.26 -4.97 -28.01
C ILE A 50 3.51 -6.14 -28.68
N SER A 51 4.02 -7.36 -28.49
CA SER A 51 3.37 -8.60 -28.95
C SER A 51 1.88 -8.56 -28.63
N ARG A 52 1.03 -9.05 -29.54
CA ARG A 52 -0.42 -9.16 -29.35
C ARG A 52 -0.78 -9.81 -28.01
N GLN A 53 0.00 -10.81 -27.58
CA GLN A 53 -0.16 -11.47 -26.28
C GLN A 53 0.14 -10.51 -25.11
N ALA A 54 1.16 -9.68 -25.22
CA ALA A 54 1.48 -8.69 -24.20
C ALA A 54 0.40 -7.59 -24.08
N GLN A 55 -0.26 -7.23 -25.19
CA GLN A 55 -1.42 -6.33 -25.17
C GLN A 55 -2.62 -7.00 -24.49
N GLN A 56 -2.94 -8.24 -24.85
CA GLN A 56 -4.01 -9.04 -24.21
C GLN A 56 -3.77 -9.19 -22.70
N ASN A 57 -2.55 -9.51 -22.29
CA ASN A 57 -2.16 -9.62 -20.88
C ASN A 57 -2.27 -8.27 -20.13
N ALA A 58 -2.03 -7.15 -20.81
CA ALA A 58 -2.24 -5.83 -20.21
C ALA A 58 -3.73 -5.53 -20.00
N VAL A 59 -4.59 -5.86 -20.98
CA VAL A 59 -6.04 -5.71 -20.87
C VAL A 59 -6.60 -6.59 -19.75
N ALA A 60 -6.23 -7.88 -19.74
CA ALA A 60 -6.66 -8.82 -18.70
C ALA A 60 -6.29 -8.35 -17.28
N ARG A 61 -5.08 -7.81 -17.09
CA ARG A 61 -4.66 -7.23 -15.80
C ARG A 61 -5.51 -6.03 -15.37
N ARG A 62 -5.87 -5.15 -16.31
CA ARG A 62 -6.74 -3.99 -16.04
C ARG A 62 -8.14 -4.46 -15.61
N GLU A 63 -8.71 -5.43 -16.31
CA GLU A 63 -10.01 -6.00 -15.97
C GLU A 63 -10.03 -6.67 -14.60
N LEU A 64 -9.01 -7.48 -14.28
CA LEU A 64 -8.87 -8.12 -12.98
C LEU A 64 -8.77 -7.09 -11.85
N THR A 65 -7.97 -6.03 -12.05
CA THR A 65 -7.83 -4.94 -11.09
C THR A 65 -9.17 -4.22 -10.88
N ALA A 66 -9.92 -3.94 -11.95
CA ALA A 66 -11.24 -3.32 -11.86
C ALA A 66 -12.25 -4.20 -11.10
N LYS A 67 -12.26 -5.51 -11.36
CA LYS A 67 -13.10 -6.48 -10.64
C LYS A 67 -12.74 -6.54 -9.15
N GLN A 68 -11.47 -6.56 -8.82
CA GLN A 68 -11.00 -6.55 -7.42
C GLN A 68 -11.39 -5.27 -6.69
N LYS A 69 -11.24 -4.10 -7.33
CA LYS A 69 -11.68 -2.81 -6.76
C LYS A 69 -13.18 -2.79 -6.47
N ARG A 70 -14.01 -3.19 -7.44
CA ARG A 70 -15.47 -3.28 -7.24
C ARG A 70 -15.86 -4.23 -6.10
N LYS A 71 -15.15 -5.36 -5.96
CA LYS A 71 -15.38 -6.30 -4.85
C LYS A 71 -15.00 -5.67 -3.51
N ALA A 72 -13.85 -5.00 -3.45
CA ALA A 72 -13.37 -4.31 -2.25
C ALA A 72 -14.31 -3.17 -1.83
N GLU A 73 -14.76 -2.34 -2.77
CA GLU A 73 -15.75 -1.27 -2.55
C GLU A 73 -17.06 -1.82 -1.99
N ARG A 74 -17.56 -2.94 -2.55
CA ARG A 74 -18.79 -3.58 -2.05
C ARG A 74 -18.62 -4.11 -0.63
N THR A 75 -17.48 -4.73 -0.31
CA THR A 75 -17.21 -5.20 1.06
C THR A 75 -17.02 -4.05 2.05
N LEU A 76 -16.40 -2.95 1.61
CA LEU A 76 -16.22 -1.75 2.44
C LEU A 76 -17.57 -1.08 2.72
N ALA A 77 -18.42 -0.95 1.69
CA ALA A 77 -19.77 -0.38 1.83
C ALA A 77 -20.68 -1.26 2.71
N GLY A 78 -20.49 -2.59 2.70
CA GLY A 78 -21.25 -3.53 3.52
C GLY A 78 -20.80 -3.66 4.97
N THR A 79 -19.60 -3.18 5.32
CA THR A 79 -19.01 -3.30 6.68
C THR A 79 -19.32 -2.09 7.55
N ASN A 80 -20.54 -1.58 7.46
CA ASN A 80 -21.00 -0.53 8.36
C ASN A 80 -21.32 -1.15 9.73
N TYR A 81 -20.37 -1.07 10.66
CA TYR A 81 -20.54 -1.31 12.09
C TYR A 81 -21.67 -0.45 12.71
N GLY A 82 -22.12 0.59 12.01
CA GLY A 82 -23.29 1.39 12.37
C GLY A 82 -24.64 0.86 11.86
N SER A 83 -24.67 -0.24 11.10
CA SER A 83 -25.93 -0.82 10.65
C SER A 83 -26.62 -1.58 11.79
N ILE A 84 -27.94 -1.43 11.93
CA ILE A 84 -28.71 -2.01 13.04
C ILE A 84 -28.58 -3.54 13.11
N ASN A 85 -28.37 -4.18 11.95
CA ASN A 85 -28.16 -5.63 11.86
C ASN A 85 -26.80 -6.08 12.42
N TYR A 86 -25.84 -5.17 12.55
CA TYR A 86 -24.52 -5.46 13.12
C TYR A 86 -24.60 -5.68 14.65
N PHE A 87 -25.51 -5.00 15.37
CA PHE A 87 -25.64 -5.07 16.83
C PHE A 87 -26.38 -6.31 17.37
N GLY A 88 -26.41 -7.42 16.63
CA GLY A 88 -26.99 -8.69 17.11
C GLY A 88 -28.52 -8.74 17.13
N HIS A 89 -29.21 -7.75 16.58
CA HIS A 89 -30.65 -7.85 16.34
C HIS A 89 -30.92 -8.81 15.17
N LYS A 90 -31.48 -10.00 15.44
CA LYS A 90 -31.91 -10.96 14.40
C LYS A 90 -32.88 -10.33 13.37
N ARG A 91 -33.64 -9.30 13.77
CA ARG A 91 -34.52 -8.50 12.93
C ARG A 91 -34.45 -7.04 13.36
N PRO A 92 -34.46 -6.08 12.42
CA PRO A 92 -34.48 -4.67 12.78
C PRO A 92 -35.73 -4.35 13.62
N PRO A 93 -35.64 -3.47 14.63
CA PRO A 93 -36.78 -3.04 15.42
C PRO A 93 -37.91 -2.51 14.53
N LYS A 94 -39.16 -2.86 14.85
CA LYS A 94 -40.34 -2.39 14.10
C LYS A 94 -40.53 -0.90 14.33
N LYS A 95 -40.31 -0.09 13.29
CA LYS A 95 -40.69 1.33 13.28
C LYS A 95 -42.22 1.44 13.22
N ARG A 96 -42.84 2.07 14.22
CA ARG A 96 -44.29 2.30 14.31
C ARG A 96 -44.65 3.64 13.63
N LYS A 97 -45.87 3.74 13.09
CA LYS A 97 -46.41 5.01 12.60
C LYS A 97 -46.76 5.92 13.78
N PRO A 98 -46.86 7.25 13.61
CA PRO A 98 -47.20 8.18 14.68
C PRO A 98 -48.52 7.86 15.41
N GLU A 99 -49.49 7.30 14.70
CA GLU A 99 -50.79 6.90 15.24
C GLU A 99 -50.65 5.74 16.25
N ASP A 100 -49.73 4.81 15.98
CA ASP A 100 -49.49 3.56 16.73
C ASP A 100 -48.44 3.70 17.86
N MET A 101 -47.91 4.90 18.08
CA MET A 101 -46.92 5.17 19.15
C MET A 101 -47.61 5.13 20.52
N LYS A 102 -46.91 4.58 21.51
CA LYS A 102 -47.43 4.50 22.88
C LYS A 102 -47.34 5.87 23.55
N LEU A 103 -48.35 6.22 24.34
CA LEU A 103 -48.30 7.40 25.19
C LEU A 103 -47.39 7.10 26.39
N CYS A 104 -46.41 7.96 26.67
CA CYS A 104 -45.63 7.87 27.90
C CYS A 104 -46.47 8.34 29.08
N GLU A 105 -46.60 7.51 30.12
CA GLU A 105 -47.39 7.81 31.34
C GLU A 105 -46.79 8.97 32.16
N VAL A 106 -45.48 9.19 32.06
CA VAL A 106 -44.77 10.27 32.78
C VAL A 106 -44.83 11.60 32.02
N CYS A 107 -44.74 11.51 30.69
CA CYS A 107 -44.44 12.64 29.82
C CYS A 107 -45.70 13.20 29.13
N GLY A 108 -46.77 12.40 29.01
CA GLY A 108 -47.99 12.76 28.30
C GLY A 108 -47.86 12.89 26.77
N ILE A 109 -46.69 12.58 26.21
CA ILE A 109 -46.42 12.62 24.77
C ILE A 109 -46.19 11.21 24.19
N LYS A 110 -46.34 11.06 22.88
CA LYS A 110 -46.09 9.80 22.16
C LYS A 110 -44.59 9.66 21.85
N HIS A 111 -43.97 8.54 22.25
CA HIS A 111 -42.57 8.19 21.96
C HIS A 111 -42.45 7.00 21.01
#